data_AF-X1NUV0-F1
#
_entry.id   AF-X1NUV0-F1
#
_cell.length_a   1.000
_cell.length_b   1.000
_cell.length_c   1.000
_cell.angle_alpha   90.00
_cell.angle_beta   90.00
_cell.angle_gamma   90.00
#
_symmetry.space_group_name_H-M   'P 1'
#
loop_
_entity.id
_entity.type
_entity.pdbx_description
1 polymer ?
#
loop_
_entity_poly.entity_id
_entity_poly.type
_entity_poly.pdbx_seq_one_letter_code
_entity_poly.pdbx_strand_id
1 'polypeptide(L)'
;PESVTDRPTESHEYILMLTQSGKSLYWTHRDGGGTRQKPKADYRWVNQVSQEEVAIEPPDWKVKIKCPMCEATGIISVYLGLDVWQDKKCDTCHGKKETQMWKRINLWKGHDYYWDADAVREQYTEPMNRWGGETLKRDTSKTAAYKEMQNIGYSSAFRVGRPMRPDPRGRNIRSVWEFPTTPYPEAHFAVFPEKLPELCIKAATPEVGCCSKCGAPWERVMKVVGKQVTEAMKVAGCKVDGTYNGEDLADYKEAKAQSPSDTKRRILESMSQVKEHSWQPTCKCNADKVPSIVLDPFAGACT
;
A
#
# COMPACT_ATOMS: atom_id res chain seq x y z
N PRO A 1 -3.33 7.66 8.28
CA PRO A 1 -2.61 8.53 9.23
C PRO A 1 -2.57 7.85 10.61
N GLU A 2 -1.49 7.12 10.90
CA GLU A 2 -1.24 6.60 12.26
C GLU A 2 -0.70 7.70 13.18
N SER A 3 -0.83 7.45 14.49
CA SER A 3 -0.67 8.40 15.60
C SER A 3 0.58 9.28 15.52
N VAL A 4 0.37 10.59 15.69
CA VAL A 4 1.38 11.66 15.65
C VAL A 4 1.96 11.95 17.05
N THR A 5 1.55 11.19 18.08
CA THR A 5 1.80 11.53 19.50
C THR A 5 3.22 11.31 20.01
N ASP A 6 4.13 10.77 19.21
CA ASP A 6 5.49 10.37 19.66
C ASP A 6 6.60 11.18 18.96
N ARG A 7 6.38 12.49 18.73
CA ARG A 7 7.28 13.33 17.92
C ARG A 7 7.94 14.47 18.72
N PRO A 8 9.25 14.70 18.54
CA PRO A 8 10.02 15.73 19.27
C PRO A 8 9.91 17.16 18.70
N THR A 9 8.97 17.43 17.78
CA THR A 9 8.77 18.76 17.19
C THR A 9 7.29 18.99 16.87
N GLU A 10 6.79 20.17 17.21
CA GLU A 10 5.42 20.64 16.92
C GLU A 10 5.34 21.39 15.58
N SER A 11 6.47 21.67 14.94
CA SER A 11 6.56 22.38 13.67
C SER A 11 6.68 21.40 12.53
N HIS A 12 5.54 20.95 12.01
CA HIS A 12 5.45 20.13 10.80
C HIS A 12 4.34 20.63 9.89
N GLU A 13 4.55 20.47 8.60
CA GLU A 13 3.54 20.74 7.57
C GLU A 13 2.95 19.44 7.05
N TYR A 14 1.67 19.49 6.68
CA TYR A 14 0.99 18.36 6.06
C TYR A 14 0.95 18.54 4.56
N ILE A 15 1.43 17.53 3.84
CA ILE A 15 1.40 17.49 2.38
C ILE A 15 0.37 16.45 1.96
N LEU A 16 -0.66 16.92 1.24
CA LEU A 16 -1.69 16.07 0.67
C LEU A 16 -1.42 15.89 -0.82
N MET A 17 -0.99 14.69 -1.20
CA MET A 17 -0.84 14.32 -2.61
C MET A 17 -2.17 13.81 -3.14
N LEU A 18 -2.76 14.56 -4.06
CA LEU A 18 -3.96 14.15 -4.79
C LEU A 18 -3.50 13.53 -6.10
N THR A 19 -3.56 12.21 -6.18
CA THR A 19 -3.13 11.48 -7.38
C THR A 19 -4.28 10.61 -7.87
N GLN A 20 -4.41 10.52 -9.19
CA GLN A 20 -5.45 9.71 -9.81
C GLN A 20 -4.84 8.49 -10.48
N SER A 21 -5.37 7.32 -10.15
CA SER A 21 -5.10 6.06 -10.80
C SER A 21 -6.39 5.53 -11.41
N GLY A 22 -6.30 4.88 -12.57
CA GLY A 22 -7.43 4.17 -13.17
C GLY A 22 -7.81 2.87 -12.43
N LYS A 23 -7.08 2.50 -11.37
CA LYS A 23 -7.30 1.28 -10.58
C LYS A 23 -7.03 1.54 -9.10
N SER A 24 -7.85 0.95 -8.23
CA SER A 24 -7.57 0.93 -6.79
C SER A 24 -6.34 0.09 -6.50
N LEU A 25 -5.36 0.66 -5.80
CA LEU A 25 -4.12 -0.01 -5.40
C LEU A 25 -4.12 -0.41 -3.92
N TYR A 26 -5.00 0.19 -3.12
CA TYR A 26 -5.10 -0.04 -1.70
C TYR A 26 -6.55 -0.06 -1.26
N TRP A 27 -6.92 -0.99 -0.38
CA TRP A 27 -8.25 -1.09 0.18
C TRP A 27 -8.17 -0.93 1.68
N THR A 28 -9.01 -0.07 2.26
CA THR A 28 -9.17 0.04 3.71
C THR A 28 -10.47 -0.62 4.13
N HIS A 29 -10.41 -1.42 5.19
CA HIS A 29 -11.59 -1.94 5.84
C HIS A 29 -12.09 -0.93 6.89
N ARG A 30 -13.40 -0.79 7.06
CA ARG A 30 -13.96 0.09 8.09
C ARG A 30 -13.56 -0.34 9.51
N ASP A 31 -13.61 -1.65 9.76
CA ASP A 31 -13.42 -2.22 11.11
C ASP A 31 -12.05 -2.93 11.25
N GLY A 32 -11.14 -2.76 10.29
CA GLY A 32 -9.89 -3.52 10.23
C GLY A 32 -8.77 -2.79 9.50
N GLY A 33 -7.66 -3.50 9.25
CA GLY A 33 -6.52 -2.96 8.51
C GLY A 33 -6.79 -2.81 7.01
N GLY A 34 -5.83 -2.23 6.29
CA GLY A 34 -5.87 -2.17 4.83
C GLY A 34 -5.02 -3.23 4.15
N THR A 35 -5.32 -3.50 2.87
CA THR A 35 -4.61 -4.48 2.04
C THR A 35 -4.28 -3.89 0.67
N ARG A 36 -3.19 -4.36 0.05
CA ARG A 36 -2.80 -4.04 -1.33
C ARG A 36 -3.30 -5.06 -2.36
N GLN A 37 -3.89 -6.16 -1.90
CA GLN A 37 -4.56 -7.13 -2.77
C GLN A 37 -6.05 -6.92 -2.69
N LYS A 38 -6.74 -6.98 -3.83
CA LYS A 38 -8.19 -6.80 -3.88
C LYS A 38 -8.89 -7.79 -2.93
N PRO A 39 -9.52 -7.32 -1.84
CA PRO A 39 -10.12 -8.21 -0.86
C PRO A 39 -11.41 -8.81 -1.41
N LYS A 40 -11.81 -9.96 -0.84
CA LYS A 40 -13.18 -10.46 -1.00
C LYS A 40 -14.12 -9.44 -0.35
N ALA A 41 -15.29 -9.23 -0.97
CA ALA A 41 -16.27 -8.30 -0.44
C ALA A 41 -16.72 -8.75 0.95
N ASP A 42 -16.83 -7.79 1.86
CA ASP A 42 -17.37 -7.97 3.20
C ASP A 42 -18.57 -7.05 3.33
N TYR A 43 -19.75 -7.64 3.50
CA TYR A 43 -21.01 -6.92 3.46
C TYR A 43 -21.63 -6.85 4.84
N ARG A 44 -22.20 -5.70 5.15
CA ARG A 44 -23.08 -5.52 6.31
C ARG A 44 -24.39 -4.90 5.87
N TRP A 45 -25.48 -5.33 6.48
CA TRP A 45 -26.79 -4.73 6.29
C TRP A 45 -26.98 -3.63 7.32
N VAL A 46 -27.36 -2.44 6.86
CA VAL A 46 -27.65 -1.30 7.72
C VAL A 46 -29.11 -0.93 7.58
N ASN A 47 -29.83 -0.86 8.69
CA ASN A 47 -31.19 -0.39 8.73
C ASN A 47 -31.21 1.14 8.54
N GLN A 48 -31.89 1.62 7.52
CA GLN A 48 -31.90 3.04 7.17
C GLN A 48 -32.66 3.92 8.18
N VAL A 49 -33.48 3.32 9.05
CA VAL A 49 -34.28 4.03 10.05
C VAL A 49 -33.61 3.92 11.43
N SER A 50 -33.35 2.69 11.90
CA SER A 50 -32.79 2.47 13.23
C SER A 50 -31.26 2.61 13.30
N GLN A 51 -30.57 2.67 12.15
CA GLN A 51 -29.10 2.62 12.03
C GLN A 51 -28.48 1.33 12.60
N GLU A 52 -29.28 0.30 12.87
CA GLU A 52 -28.81 -1.01 13.30
C GLU A 52 -28.04 -1.71 12.19
N GLU A 53 -26.98 -2.43 12.55
CA GLU A 53 -26.17 -3.16 11.59
C GLU A 53 -26.13 -4.66 11.89
N VAL A 54 -26.38 -5.49 10.88
CA VAL A 54 -26.33 -6.96 10.99
C VAL A 54 -25.49 -7.56 9.86
N ALA A 55 -24.72 -8.60 10.18
CA ALA A 55 -23.88 -9.32 9.21
C ALA A 55 -24.66 -10.36 8.39
N ILE A 56 -25.72 -10.93 8.97
CA ILE A 56 -26.59 -11.92 8.34
C ILE A 56 -27.71 -11.19 7.59
N GLU A 57 -28.20 -11.79 6.51
CA GLU A 57 -29.35 -11.27 5.76
C GLU A 57 -30.60 -11.17 6.67
N PRO A 58 -31.12 -9.96 6.94
CA PRO A 58 -32.33 -9.78 7.73
C PRO A 58 -33.54 -10.38 7.00
N PRO A 59 -34.47 -11.10 7.66
CA PRO A 59 -35.63 -11.70 6.99
C PRO A 59 -36.51 -10.70 6.22
N ASP A 60 -36.54 -9.44 6.66
CA ASP A 60 -37.35 -8.33 6.19
C ASP A 60 -36.58 -7.36 5.26
N TRP A 61 -35.41 -7.75 4.75
CA TRP A 61 -34.54 -6.86 3.98
C TRP A 61 -35.18 -6.24 2.72
N LYS A 62 -36.21 -6.90 2.14
CA LYS A 62 -36.92 -6.43 0.94
C LYS A 62 -38.01 -5.40 1.22
N VAL A 63 -38.37 -5.15 2.48
CA VAL A 63 -39.40 -4.18 2.84
C VAL A 63 -39.00 -2.79 2.35
N LYS A 64 -39.91 -2.12 1.66
CA LYS A 64 -39.71 -0.75 1.17
C LYS A 64 -40.32 0.24 2.15
N ILE A 65 -39.58 1.31 2.38
CA ILE A 65 -39.98 2.45 3.19
C ILE A 65 -39.92 3.72 2.35
N LYS A 66 -40.63 4.77 2.79
CA LYS A 66 -40.42 6.12 2.27
C LYS A 66 -38.98 6.52 2.56
N CYS A 67 -38.29 7.09 1.58
CA CYS A 67 -36.88 7.42 1.72
C CYS A 67 -36.71 8.44 2.87
N PRO A 68 -35.96 8.10 3.94
CA PRO A 68 -35.82 8.98 5.11
C PRO A 68 -34.98 10.23 4.79
N MET A 69 -34.13 10.18 3.77
CA MET A 69 -33.26 11.30 3.39
C MET A 69 -33.95 12.42 2.61
N CYS A 70 -35.00 12.10 1.85
CA CYS A 70 -35.71 13.10 1.05
C CYS A 70 -37.21 13.16 1.40
N GLU A 71 -37.64 12.42 2.42
CA GLU A 71 -39.05 12.33 2.84
C GLU A 71 -40.02 12.06 1.67
N ALA A 72 -39.61 11.17 0.75
CA ALA A 72 -40.35 10.84 -0.48
C ALA A 72 -40.52 11.98 -1.52
N THR A 73 -39.79 13.08 -1.42
CA THR A 73 -39.74 14.11 -2.50
C THR A 73 -38.94 13.63 -3.71
N GLY A 74 -37.90 12.82 -3.49
CA GLY A 74 -37.00 12.27 -4.52
C GLY A 74 -35.86 13.21 -4.93
N ILE A 75 -35.84 14.44 -4.42
CA ILE A 75 -34.89 15.50 -4.74
C ILE A 75 -34.34 16.06 -3.43
N ILE A 76 -33.05 16.39 -3.42
CA ILE A 76 -32.39 17.11 -2.33
C ILE A 76 -31.85 18.40 -2.93
N SER A 77 -32.17 19.54 -2.31
CA SER A 77 -31.60 20.82 -2.70
C SER A 77 -30.28 21.02 -1.96
N VAL A 78 -29.19 21.21 -2.71
CA VAL A 78 -27.85 21.38 -2.16
C VAL A 78 -27.40 22.80 -2.41
N TYR A 79 -26.95 23.47 -1.36
CA TYR A 79 -26.37 24.81 -1.44
C TYR A 79 -24.92 24.71 -1.96
N LEU A 80 -24.62 25.39 -3.06
CA LEU A 80 -23.29 25.39 -3.70
C LEU A 80 -22.47 26.65 -3.35
N GLY A 81 -23.02 27.56 -2.53
CA GLY A 81 -22.43 28.87 -2.26
C GLY A 81 -22.93 29.97 -3.19
N LEU A 82 -22.67 31.23 -2.85
CA LEU A 82 -23.04 32.42 -3.64
C LEU A 82 -24.53 32.49 -4.01
N ASP A 83 -25.44 32.14 -3.09
CA ASP A 83 -26.89 32.07 -3.32
C ASP A 83 -27.33 31.10 -4.42
N VAL A 84 -26.45 30.19 -4.85
CA VAL A 84 -26.75 29.15 -5.84
C VAL A 84 -27.23 27.87 -5.15
N TRP A 85 -28.45 27.48 -5.48
CA TRP A 85 -29.04 26.20 -5.09
C TRP A 85 -29.12 25.27 -6.30
N GLN A 86 -28.76 24.00 -6.10
CA GLN A 86 -28.91 22.99 -7.13
C GLN A 86 -29.73 21.82 -6.61
N ASP A 87 -30.82 21.55 -7.32
CA ASP A 87 -31.64 20.37 -7.08
C ASP A 87 -30.97 19.14 -7.69
N LYS A 88 -30.70 18.15 -6.83
CA LYS A 88 -30.12 16.88 -7.23
C LYS A 88 -31.06 15.74 -6.86
N LYS A 89 -31.02 14.66 -7.64
CA LYS A 89 -31.71 13.43 -7.26
C LYS A 89 -31.15 12.95 -5.93
N CYS A 90 -32.02 12.53 -5.01
CA CYS A 90 -31.60 11.99 -3.72
C CYS A 90 -30.62 10.82 -3.91
N ASP A 91 -29.46 10.85 -3.25
CA ASP A 91 -28.43 9.80 -3.38
C ASP A 91 -28.87 8.44 -2.82
N THR A 92 -29.85 8.41 -1.92
CA THR A 92 -30.34 7.17 -1.29
C THR A 92 -31.41 6.49 -2.15
N CYS A 93 -32.36 7.23 -2.72
CA CYS A 93 -33.45 6.67 -3.52
C CYS A 93 -33.27 6.84 -5.04
N HIS A 94 -32.29 7.62 -5.47
CA HIS A 94 -32.06 8.01 -6.87
C HIS A 94 -33.33 8.54 -7.57
N GLY A 95 -34.17 9.28 -6.83
CA GLY A 95 -35.43 9.84 -7.31
C GLY A 95 -36.65 8.90 -7.26
N LYS A 96 -36.50 7.67 -6.75
CA LYS A 96 -37.59 6.68 -6.67
C LYS A 96 -38.55 6.90 -5.48
N LYS A 97 -38.25 7.85 -4.59
CA LYS A 97 -39.05 8.22 -3.40
C LYS A 97 -39.18 7.13 -2.32
N GLU A 98 -38.96 5.87 -2.69
CA GLU A 98 -38.93 4.70 -1.81
C GLU A 98 -37.54 4.05 -1.83
N THR A 99 -37.12 3.51 -0.69
CA THR A 99 -35.88 2.75 -0.54
C THR A 99 -36.14 1.46 0.24
N GLN A 100 -35.27 0.46 0.09
CA GLN A 100 -35.32 -0.70 0.97
C GLN A 100 -34.93 -0.28 2.39
N MET A 101 -35.61 -0.85 3.38
CA MET A 101 -35.36 -0.59 4.79
C MET A 101 -33.93 -0.97 5.18
N TRP A 102 -33.44 -2.07 4.62
CA TRP A 102 -32.07 -2.54 4.83
C TRP A 102 -31.20 -2.26 3.59
N LYS A 103 -30.07 -1.60 3.80
CA LYS A 103 -29.07 -1.32 2.77
C LYS A 103 -27.85 -2.21 2.97
N ARG A 104 -27.46 -2.95 1.93
CA ARG A 104 -26.20 -3.69 1.95
C ARG A 104 -25.04 -2.76 1.61
N ILE A 105 -24.10 -2.59 2.53
CA ILE A 105 -22.87 -1.80 2.34
C ILE A 105 -21.66 -2.73 2.30
N ASN A 106 -20.66 -2.39 1.48
CA ASN A 106 -19.36 -3.06 1.51
C ASN A 106 -18.45 -2.32 2.49
N LEU A 107 -17.84 -3.04 3.41
CA LEU A 107 -16.95 -2.48 4.43
C LEU A 107 -15.56 -2.13 3.87
N TRP A 108 -15.23 -2.64 2.68
CA TRP A 108 -14.02 -2.28 1.96
C TRP A 108 -14.22 -1.05 1.08
N LYS A 109 -13.34 -0.06 1.24
CA LYS A 109 -13.21 1.09 0.35
C LYS A 109 -11.90 0.99 -0.42
N GLY A 110 -11.98 0.97 -1.74
CA GLY A 110 -10.82 1.06 -2.62
C GLY A 110 -10.36 2.51 -2.77
N HIS A 111 -9.05 2.70 -2.72
CA HIS A 111 -8.38 3.98 -2.96
C HIS A 111 -7.59 3.88 -4.26
N ASP A 112 -7.88 4.81 -5.16
CA ASP A 112 -7.40 4.90 -6.53
C ASP A 112 -6.36 6.01 -6.69
N TYR A 113 -5.46 6.14 -5.73
CA TYR A 113 -4.29 6.99 -5.86
C TYR A 113 -3.13 6.22 -6.50
N TYR A 114 -2.34 6.89 -7.34
CA TYR A 114 -1.07 6.40 -7.85
C TYR A 114 0.04 6.58 -6.80
N TRP A 115 0.87 5.56 -6.61
CA TRP A 115 2.04 5.59 -5.72
C TRP A 115 3.14 4.65 -6.23
N ASP A 116 4.26 5.20 -6.68
CA ASP A 116 5.47 4.44 -7.02
C ASP A 116 6.48 4.48 -5.86
N ALA A 117 6.43 3.48 -4.99
CA ALA A 117 7.35 3.35 -3.85
C ALA A 117 8.80 3.13 -4.28
N ASP A 118 9.03 2.55 -5.46
CA ASP A 118 10.38 2.22 -5.93
C ASP A 118 11.07 3.47 -6.52
N ALA A 119 10.31 4.40 -7.11
CA ALA A 119 10.83 5.67 -7.64
C ALA A 119 11.38 6.63 -6.58
N VAL A 120 10.93 6.48 -5.32
CA VAL A 120 11.30 7.38 -4.21
C VAL A 120 12.07 6.67 -3.10
N ARG A 121 12.70 5.53 -3.36
CA ARG A 121 13.51 4.87 -2.33
C ARG A 121 14.69 5.73 -1.87
N GLU A 122 14.94 5.69 -0.57
CA GLU A 122 16.15 6.24 0.01
C GLU A 122 17.29 5.23 -0.13
N GLN A 123 18.26 5.57 -0.98
CA GLN A 123 19.48 4.78 -1.12
C GLN A 123 20.27 4.76 0.17
N TYR A 124 21.00 3.66 0.38
CA TYR A 124 21.89 3.54 1.52
C TYR A 124 23.23 4.21 1.22
N THR A 125 23.52 5.33 1.88
CA THR A 125 24.77 6.08 1.70
C THR A 125 25.87 5.61 2.64
N GLU A 126 25.55 5.44 3.92
CA GLU A 126 26.53 5.05 4.94
C GLU A 126 26.59 3.53 5.13
N PRO A 127 27.71 2.92 5.53
CA PRO A 127 27.76 1.52 5.94
C PRO A 127 27.03 1.31 7.28
N MET A 128 26.34 0.17 7.44
CA MET A 128 25.51 -0.09 8.63
C MET A 128 26.32 -0.64 9.82
N ASN A 129 27.37 0.07 10.21
CA ASN A 129 28.33 -0.37 11.22
C ASN A 129 27.73 -0.52 12.63
N ARG A 130 26.61 0.17 12.92
CA ARG A 130 25.86 0.06 14.19
C ARG A 130 25.48 -1.38 14.56
N TRP A 131 25.31 -2.26 13.57
CA TRP A 131 24.94 -3.66 13.76
C TRP A 131 26.07 -4.63 13.40
N GLY A 132 27.31 -4.14 13.34
CA GLY A 132 28.50 -4.97 13.15
C GLY A 132 28.82 -5.31 11.69
N GLY A 133 28.21 -4.65 10.70
CA GLY A 133 28.54 -4.79 9.28
C GLY A 133 27.31 -4.99 8.38
N GLU A 134 27.55 -5.47 7.15
CA GLU A 134 26.50 -5.66 6.13
C GLU A 134 25.58 -6.86 6.40
N THR A 135 26.05 -7.82 7.19
CA THR A 135 25.29 -9.02 7.56
C THR A 135 25.07 -9.09 9.07
N LEU A 136 23.92 -9.65 9.45
CA LEU A 136 23.59 -9.92 10.84
C LEU A 136 24.58 -10.93 11.44
N LYS A 137 25.39 -10.47 12.40
CA LYS A 137 26.33 -11.30 13.15
C LYS A 137 25.62 -12.03 14.29
N ARG A 138 26.02 -13.28 14.53
CA ARG A 138 25.56 -14.05 15.69
C ARG A 138 26.20 -13.49 16.96
N ASP A 139 25.40 -13.12 17.94
CA ASP A 139 25.92 -12.85 19.29
C ASP A 139 26.27 -14.19 19.96
N THR A 140 27.57 -14.48 20.03
CA THR A 140 28.10 -15.70 20.65
C THR A 140 28.27 -15.60 22.16
N SER A 141 28.08 -14.42 22.76
CA SER A 141 28.27 -14.20 24.20
C SER A 141 27.19 -14.89 25.05
N LYS A 142 26.02 -15.21 24.46
CA LYS A 142 24.88 -15.88 25.13
C LYS A 142 24.70 -17.36 24.72
N THR A 143 25.70 -17.97 24.09
CA THR A 143 25.59 -19.33 23.52
C THR A 143 25.25 -20.40 24.57
N ALA A 144 25.71 -20.25 25.82
CA ALA A 144 25.38 -21.18 26.91
C ALA A 144 23.90 -21.07 27.33
N ALA A 145 23.40 -19.85 27.55
CA ALA A 145 22.00 -19.60 27.91
C ALA A 145 21.01 -20.01 26.79
N TYR A 146 21.41 -19.87 25.52
CA TYR A 146 20.60 -20.30 24.37
C TYR A 146 20.52 -21.82 24.20
N LYS A 147 21.51 -22.58 24.70
CA LYS A 147 21.48 -24.05 24.66
C LYS A 147 20.55 -24.66 25.71
N GLU A 148 20.44 -24.02 26.88
CA GLU A 148 19.57 -24.49 27.97
C GLU A 148 18.11 -24.06 27.78
N MET A 149 17.85 -22.94 27.11
CA MET A 149 16.50 -22.53 26.71
C MET A 149 16.07 -23.26 25.42
N GLN A 150 15.73 -24.54 25.51
CA GLN A 150 15.15 -25.36 24.42
C GLN A 150 13.78 -24.85 23.88
N ASN A 151 13.38 -23.61 24.16
CA ASN A 151 12.09 -23.04 23.77
C ASN A 151 12.18 -21.63 23.18
N ILE A 152 13.34 -21.21 22.67
CA ILE A 152 13.43 -20.00 21.85
C ILE A 152 13.29 -20.44 20.39
N GLY A 153 12.03 -20.49 19.93
CA GLY A 153 11.68 -20.96 18.59
C GLY A 153 12.55 -20.31 17.51
N TYR A 154 13.21 -21.15 16.71
CA TYR A 154 13.75 -21.02 15.33
C TYR A 154 14.18 -19.65 14.74
N SER A 155 14.14 -18.54 15.45
CA SER A 155 14.16 -17.19 14.90
C SER A 155 15.54 -16.54 14.95
N SER A 156 16.45 -17.03 15.78
CA SER A 156 17.83 -16.51 15.90
C SER A 156 18.78 -17.19 14.91
N ALA A 157 18.66 -18.50 14.67
CA ALA A 157 19.52 -19.22 13.72
C ALA A 157 19.31 -18.79 12.26
N PHE A 158 18.07 -18.46 11.86
CA PHE A 158 17.76 -18.01 10.50
C PHE A 158 18.08 -16.54 10.22
N ARG A 159 18.54 -15.77 11.21
CA ARG A 159 18.92 -14.36 11.04
C ARG A 159 20.41 -14.19 10.80
N VAL A 160 21.23 -15.16 11.17
CA VAL A 160 22.69 -15.10 11.00
C VAL A 160 23.05 -15.11 9.51
N GLY A 161 23.87 -14.16 9.07
CA GLY A 161 24.29 -14.05 7.67
C GLY A 161 23.26 -13.42 6.72
N ARG A 162 22.07 -13.04 7.20
CA ARG A 162 21.14 -12.25 6.37
C ARG A 162 21.69 -10.86 6.13
N PRO A 163 21.54 -10.31 4.92
CA PRO A 163 21.86 -8.92 4.65
C PRO A 163 20.96 -8.05 5.52
N MET A 164 21.57 -7.15 6.29
CA MET A 164 20.83 -6.19 7.11
C MET A 164 20.11 -5.15 6.23
N ARG A 165 20.54 -5.05 4.96
CA ARG A 165 19.93 -4.28 3.88
C ARG A 165 19.40 -5.24 2.83
N PRO A 166 18.16 -5.74 2.98
CA PRO A 166 17.65 -6.83 2.14
C PRO A 166 17.38 -6.39 0.69
N ASP A 167 17.17 -5.10 0.45
CA ASP A 167 16.95 -4.56 -0.90
C ASP A 167 18.08 -3.60 -1.27
N PRO A 168 18.95 -3.92 -2.23
CA PRO A 168 20.09 -3.08 -2.59
C PRO A 168 19.68 -1.70 -3.13
N ARG A 169 18.44 -1.55 -3.59
CA ARG A 169 17.91 -0.30 -4.15
C ARG A 169 17.60 0.77 -3.09
N GLY A 170 17.63 0.40 -1.82
CA GLY A 170 17.36 1.30 -0.70
C GLY A 170 16.10 0.95 0.08
N ARG A 171 15.88 1.73 1.15
CA ARG A 171 14.70 1.57 2.02
C ARG A 171 13.51 2.36 1.48
N ASN A 172 12.32 1.97 1.91
CA ASN A 172 11.11 2.76 1.69
C ASN A 172 11.25 4.11 2.42
N ILE A 173 10.80 5.19 1.78
CA ILE A 173 10.69 6.49 2.44
C ILE A 173 9.69 6.40 3.60
N ARG A 174 9.99 7.17 4.65
CA ARG A 174 9.09 7.27 5.80
C ARG A 174 7.99 8.29 5.52
N SER A 175 7.04 8.38 6.43
CA SER A 175 5.98 9.40 6.41
C SER A 175 6.45 10.78 6.90
N VAL A 176 7.73 10.91 7.25
CA VAL A 176 8.36 12.17 7.69
C VAL A 176 9.57 12.40 6.81
N TRP A 177 9.60 13.55 6.16
CA TRP A 177 10.68 13.96 5.24
C TRP A 177 11.35 15.20 5.82
N GLU A 178 12.67 15.19 5.83
CA GLU A 178 13.47 16.32 6.27
C GLU A 178 14.07 17.00 5.05
N PHE A 179 13.84 18.31 4.94
CA PHE A 179 14.41 19.15 3.90
C PHE A 179 15.21 20.28 4.54
N PRO A 180 16.48 20.48 4.15
CA PRO A 180 17.23 21.64 4.59
C PRO A 180 16.66 22.91 3.93
N THR A 181 16.79 24.04 4.61
CA THR A 181 16.51 25.35 4.00
C THR A 181 17.60 25.71 3.01
N THR A 182 17.19 26.20 1.84
CA THR A 182 18.09 26.69 0.79
C THR A 182 17.83 28.19 0.63
N PRO A 183 18.84 29.05 0.43
CA PRO A 183 18.61 30.46 0.16
C PRO A 183 18.05 30.64 -1.26
N TYR A 184 16.96 31.40 -1.40
CA TYR A 184 16.42 31.82 -2.70
C TYR A 184 16.67 33.32 -2.89
N PRO A 185 17.37 33.74 -3.96
CA PRO A 185 17.75 35.14 -4.14
C PRO A 185 16.59 36.05 -4.58
N GLU A 186 15.49 35.51 -5.09
CA GLU A 186 14.36 36.31 -5.58
C GLU A 186 13.31 36.59 -4.50
N ALA A 187 12.51 37.63 -4.71
CA ALA A 187 11.46 38.05 -3.77
C ALA A 187 10.17 37.23 -4.00
N HIS A 188 10.18 35.98 -3.54
CA HIS A 188 8.98 35.15 -3.52
C HIS A 188 8.60 34.80 -2.07
N PHE A 189 7.33 34.98 -1.70
CA PHE A 189 6.88 34.85 -0.30
C PHE A 189 6.70 33.39 0.15
N ALA A 190 6.47 32.48 -0.81
CA ALA A 190 6.27 31.06 -0.56
C ALA A 190 7.30 30.26 -1.35
N VAL A 191 8.50 30.12 -0.79
CA VAL A 191 9.60 29.36 -1.42
C VAL A 191 9.76 28.03 -0.72
N PHE A 192 9.98 26.97 -1.50
CA PHE A 192 10.16 25.63 -0.99
C PHE A 192 11.34 24.92 -1.67
N PRO A 193 11.95 23.90 -1.01
CA PRO A 193 13.06 23.13 -1.57
C PRO A 193 12.64 22.33 -2.80
N GLU A 194 13.42 22.38 -3.89
CA GLU A 194 13.18 21.61 -5.14
C GLU A 194 12.99 20.11 -4.92
N LYS A 195 13.65 19.56 -3.91
CA LYS A 195 13.55 18.14 -3.57
C LYS A 195 12.12 17.74 -3.14
N LEU A 196 11.34 18.69 -2.63
CA LEU A 196 9.96 18.43 -2.22
C LEU A 196 9.05 18.08 -3.41
N PRO A 197 8.85 18.96 -4.41
CA PRO A 197 8.06 18.62 -5.59
C PRO A 197 8.67 17.46 -6.35
N GLU A 198 10.01 17.31 -6.40
CA GLU A 198 10.66 16.17 -7.05
C GLU A 198 10.20 14.83 -6.46
N LEU A 199 10.23 14.70 -5.13
CA LEU A 199 9.77 13.49 -4.44
C LEU A 199 8.27 13.26 -4.66
N CYS A 200 7.45 14.31 -4.54
CA CYS A 200 6.02 14.21 -4.79
C CYS A 200 5.74 13.74 -6.22
N ILE A 201 6.37 14.32 -7.24
CA ILE A 201 6.18 13.96 -8.65
C ILE A 201 6.61 12.52 -8.90
N LYS A 202 7.80 12.12 -8.43
CA LYS A 202 8.30 10.74 -8.60
C LYS A 202 7.40 9.70 -7.95
N ALA A 203 6.83 10.01 -6.79
CA ALA A 203 5.90 9.10 -6.11
C ALA A 203 4.51 9.10 -6.77
N ALA A 204 4.04 10.26 -7.20
CA ALA A 204 2.68 10.49 -7.68
C ALA A 204 2.48 10.21 -9.17
N THR A 205 3.55 10.12 -9.95
CA THR A 205 3.46 9.96 -11.40
C THR A 205 4.37 8.84 -11.91
N PRO A 206 3.93 8.09 -12.92
CA PRO A 206 4.79 7.15 -13.62
C PRO A 206 5.88 7.87 -14.40
N GLU A 207 7.10 7.36 -14.33
CA GLU A 207 8.26 7.83 -15.10
C GLU A 207 7.99 7.84 -16.62
N VAL A 208 7.22 6.86 -17.10
CA VAL A 208 6.85 6.74 -18.52
C VAL A 208 5.61 7.55 -18.92
N GLY A 209 4.99 8.26 -17.97
CA GLY A 209 3.80 9.07 -18.21
C GLY A 209 2.48 8.28 -18.20
N CYS A 210 1.43 8.93 -18.71
CA CYS A 210 0.06 8.43 -18.73
C CYS A 210 -0.45 8.21 -20.16
N CYS A 211 -1.63 7.61 -20.28
CA CYS A 211 -2.29 7.42 -21.58
C CYS A 211 -2.80 8.76 -22.14
N SER A 212 -2.46 9.08 -23.39
CA SER A 212 -2.88 10.31 -24.07
C SER A 212 -4.39 10.51 -24.18
N LYS A 213 -5.18 9.43 -24.16
CA LYS A 213 -6.65 9.50 -24.34
C LYS A 213 -7.43 9.65 -23.04
N CYS A 214 -7.01 8.96 -21.98
CA CYS A 214 -7.80 8.87 -20.75
C CYS A 214 -7.03 9.28 -19.48
N GLY A 215 -5.76 9.68 -19.61
CA GLY A 215 -4.93 10.11 -18.48
C GLY A 215 -4.54 8.98 -17.50
N ALA A 216 -4.88 7.72 -17.81
CA ALA A 216 -4.58 6.63 -16.89
C ALA A 216 -3.06 6.40 -16.78
N PRO A 217 -2.48 6.38 -15.57
CA PRO A 217 -1.05 6.22 -15.39
C PRO A 217 -0.61 4.81 -15.75
N TRP A 218 0.61 4.67 -16.27
CA TRP A 218 1.22 3.36 -16.47
C TRP A 218 1.68 2.76 -15.14
N GLU A 219 1.61 1.44 -15.02
CA GLU A 219 1.95 0.73 -13.79
C GLU A 219 3.32 0.07 -13.92
N ARG A 220 4.18 0.28 -12.92
CA ARG A 220 5.45 -0.44 -12.78
C ARG A 220 5.15 -1.84 -12.27
N VAL A 221 5.55 -2.85 -13.02
CA VAL A 221 5.39 -4.26 -12.65
C VAL A 221 6.72 -4.98 -12.63
N MET A 222 6.92 -5.80 -11.61
CA MET A 222 8.06 -6.71 -11.53
C MET A 222 7.77 -7.97 -12.32
N LYS A 223 8.61 -8.27 -13.31
CA LYS A 223 8.59 -9.53 -14.06
C LYS A 223 9.77 -10.38 -13.61
N VAL A 224 9.51 -11.68 -13.44
CA VAL A 224 10.58 -12.65 -13.21
C VAL A 224 11.21 -12.97 -14.56
N VAL A 225 12.48 -12.61 -14.74
CA VAL A 225 13.23 -12.77 -16.00
C VAL A 225 14.12 -14.00 -16.00
N GLY A 226 14.36 -14.59 -14.83
CA GLY A 226 15.17 -15.80 -14.72
C GLY A 226 15.24 -16.33 -13.30
N LYS A 227 16.00 -17.41 -13.14
CA LYS A 227 16.36 -17.98 -11.84
C LYS A 227 17.88 -17.98 -11.69
N GLN A 228 18.35 -17.62 -10.51
CA GLN A 228 19.76 -17.69 -10.16
C GLN A 228 19.92 -18.38 -8.80
N VAL A 229 21.02 -19.13 -8.64
CA VAL A 229 21.39 -19.72 -7.36
C VAL A 229 22.31 -18.75 -6.64
N THR A 230 21.82 -18.13 -5.57
CA THR A 230 22.60 -17.18 -4.77
C THR A 230 23.29 -17.87 -3.59
N GLU A 231 24.36 -17.28 -3.07
CA GLU A 231 25.05 -17.80 -1.88
C GLU A 231 24.12 -17.89 -0.66
N ALA A 232 23.18 -16.94 -0.55
CA ALA A 232 22.14 -16.96 0.48
C ALA A 232 21.22 -18.20 0.38
N MET A 233 20.94 -18.71 -0.84
CA MET A 233 20.19 -19.95 -1.01
C MET A 233 20.97 -21.17 -0.52
N LYS A 234 22.29 -21.21 -0.77
CA LYS A 234 23.16 -22.29 -0.28
C LYS A 234 23.20 -22.31 1.25
N VAL A 235 23.33 -21.14 1.88
CA VAL A 235 23.25 -20.99 3.34
C VAL A 235 21.86 -21.42 3.87
N ALA A 236 20.79 -21.14 3.13
CA ALA A 236 19.45 -21.62 3.45
C ALA A 236 19.26 -23.14 3.21
N GLY A 237 20.29 -23.84 2.73
CA GLY A 237 20.33 -25.29 2.56
C GLY A 237 19.77 -25.77 1.21
N CYS A 238 19.90 -24.99 0.14
CA CYS A 238 19.75 -25.50 -1.22
C CYS A 238 21.00 -26.27 -1.66
N LYS A 239 20.83 -27.18 -2.62
CA LYS A 239 21.93 -27.84 -3.31
C LYS A 239 22.63 -26.88 -4.29
N VAL A 240 23.74 -27.32 -4.87
CA VAL A 240 24.53 -26.55 -5.86
C VAL A 240 23.71 -26.17 -7.09
N ASP A 241 22.75 -27.02 -7.47
CA ASP A 241 21.80 -26.81 -8.57
C ASP A 241 20.60 -25.93 -8.18
N GLY A 242 20.54 -25.43 -6.93
CA GLY A 242 19.44 -24.61 -6.41
C GLY A 242 18.23 -25.41 -5.92
N THR A 243 18.27 -26.75 -5.98
CA THR A 243 17.14 -27.59 -5.58
C THR A 243 17.13 -27.91 -4.08
N TYR A 244 15.97 -28.33 -3.57
CA TYR A 244 15.80 -28.85 -2.22
C TYR A 244 14.87 -30.07 -2.24
N ASN A 245 15.41 -31.22 -1.84
CA ASN A 245 14.74 -32.52 -1.86
C ASN A 245 14.52 -33.07 -0.43
N GLY A 246 14.45 -32.20 0.58
CA GLY A 246 14.11 -32.65 1.93
C GLY A 246 12.65 -33.10 1.99
N GLU A 247 12.41 -34.15 2.76
CA GLU A 247 11.10 -34.69 3.05
C GLU A 247 10.76 -34.46 4.53
N ASP A 248 9.47 -34.33 4.83
CA ASP A 248 9.02 -34.20 6.21
C ASP A 248 9.04 -35.56 6.90
N LEU A 249 9.60 -35.61 8.11
CA LEU A 249 9.58 -36.82 8.94
C LEU A 249 8.23 -37.05 9.66
N ALA A 250 7.38 -36.03 9.74
CA ALA A 250 6.10 -36.09 10.44
C ALA A 250 4.94 -35.73 9.49
N ASP A 251 3.75 -36.29 9.75
CA ASP A 251 2.55 -35.97 8.97
C ASP A 251 1.92 -34.64 9.42
N TYR A 252 2.37 -33.56 8.80
CA TYR A 252 1.80 -32.23 9.01
C TYR A 252 0.44 -32.04 8.33
N LYS A 253 0.07 -32.91 7.37
CA LYS A 253 -1.16 -32.79 6.59
C LYS A 253 -2.37 -33.17 7.43
N GLU A 254 -2.28 -34.22 8.24
CA GLU A 254 -3.32 -34.60 9.20
C GLU A 254 -3.53 -33.52 10.28
N ALA A 255 -2.44 -32.90 10.74
CA ALA A 255 -2.48 -31.81 11.71
C ALA A 255 -2.98 -30.46 11.12
N LYS A 256 -3.31 -30.41 9.82
CA LYS A 256 -3.63 -29.17 9.08
C LYS A 256 -2.55 -28.09 9.22
N ALA A 257 -1.31 -28.50 9.48
CA ALA A 257 -0.15 -27.63 9.62
C ALA A 257 0.57 -27.47 8.29
N GLN A 258 1.33 -26.38 8.14
CA GLN A 258 2.17 -26.21 6.96
C GLN A 258 3.37 -27.15 7.04
N SER A 259 3.61 -27.89 5.95
CA SER A 259 4.82 -28.67 5.76
C SER A 259 6.07 -27.76 5.82
N PRO A 260 7.03 -28.04 6.71
CA PRO A 260 8.31 -27.33 6.75
C PRO A 260 9.10 -27.46 5.45
N SER A 261 9.12 -28.65 4.84
CA SER A 261 9.85 -28.90 3.60
C SER A 261 9.26 -28.16 2.41
N ASP A 262 7.93 -28.11 2.28
CA ASP A 262 7.28 -27.34 1.22
C ASP A 262 7.41 -25.84 1.43
N THR A 263 7.35 -25.38 2.68
CA THR A 263 7.60 -23.98 3.02
C THR A 263 9.01 -23.58 2.61
N LYS A 264 10.01 -24.41 2.91
CA LYS A 264 11.40 -24.19 2.50
C LYS A 264 11.56 -24.19 0.98
N ARG A 265 10.90 -25.11 0.26
CA ARG A 265 10.90 -25.16 -1.21
C ARG A 265 10.36 -23.85 -1.82
N ARG A 266 9.25 -23.34 -1.30
CA ARG A 266 8.65 -22.06 -1.73
C ARG A 266 9.56 -20.87 -1.44
N ILE A 267 10.23 -20.86 -0.29
CA ILE A 267 11.19 -19.81 0.07
C ILE A 267 12.36 -19.81 -0.91
N LEU A 268 12.98 -20.97 -1.18
CA LEU A 268 14.11 -21.08 -2.11
C LEU A 268 13.71 -20.71 -3.54
N GLU A 269 12.53 -21.16 -3.98
CA GLU A 269 11.97 -20.78 -5.27
C GLU A 269 11.82 -19.26 -5.38
N SER A 270 11.28 -18.60 -4.35
CA SER A 270 11.15 -17.14 -4.29
C SER A 270 12.51 -16.43 -4.28
N MET A 271 13.49 -16.95 -3.53
CA MET A 271 14.86 -16.42 -3.47
C MET A 271 15.62 -16.54 -4.79
N SER A 272 15.27 -17.54 -5.62
CA SER A 272 15.92 -17.76 -6.91
C SER A 272 15.52 -16.73 -7.97
N GLN A 273 14.36 -16.08 -7.82
CA GLN A 273 13.78 -15.24 -8.86
C GLN A 273 14.60 -13.97 -9.09
N VAL A 274 15.13 -13.83 -10.31
CA VAL A 274 15.66 -12.56 -10.83
C VAL A 274 14.48 -11.75 -11.31
N LYS A 275 14.29 -10.55 -10.75
CA LYS A 275 13.15 -9.67 -11.06
C LYS A 275 13.64 -8.40 -11.73
N GLU A 276 13.00 -8.04 -12.84
CA GLU A 276 13.21 -6.78 -13.52
C GLU A 276 11.92 -5.97 -13.55
N HIS A 277 12.06 -4.66 -13.62
CA HIS A 277 10.94 -3.75 -13.74
C HIS A 277 10.55 -3.58 -15.20
N SER A 278 9.25 -3.62 -15.46
CA SER A 278 8.69 -3.26 -16.75
C SER A 278 7.44 -2.42 -16.54
N TRP A 279 7.01 -1.75 -17.60
CA TRP A 279 5.83 -0.90 -17.58
C TRP A 279 4.69 -1.55 -18.34
N GLN A 280 3.49 -1.50 -17.76
CA GLN A 280 2.27 -1.98 -18.42
C GLN A 280 1.17 -0.91 -18.40
N PRO A 281 0.32 -0.85 -19.45
CA PRO A 281 -0.80 0.07 -19.46
C PRO A 281 -1.88 -0.37 -18.45
N THR A 282 -2.47 0.59 -17.75
CA THR A 282 -3.60 0.31 -16.84
C THR A 282 -4.95 0.42 -17.53
N CYS A 283 -5.01 1.08 -18.70
CA CYS A 283 -6.20 1.23 -19.53
C CYS A 283 -6.16 0.33 -20.78
N LYS A 284 -7.31 0.21 -21.45
CA LYS A 284 -7.46 -0.54 -22.71
C LYS A 284 -7.45 0.36 -23.96
N CYS A 285 -7.08 1.63 -23.82
CA CYS A 285 -7.18 2.61 -24.91
C CYS A 285 -6.18 2.37 -26.05
N ASN A 286 -5.10 1.61 -25.80
CA ASN A 286 -4.02 1.35 -26.75
C ASN A 286 -3.53 2.61 -27.47
N ALA A 287 -3.39 3.70 -26.71
CA ALA A 287 -2.94 4.99 -27.20
C ALA A 287 -1.52 5.30 -26.69
N ASP A 288 -0.88 6.29 -27.31
CA ASP A 288 0.48 6.69 -26.98
C ASP A 288 0.63 7.19 -25.54
N LYS A 289 1.89 7.17 -25.08
CA LYS A 289 2.28 7.66 -23.75
C LYS A 289 2.60 9.15 -23.86
N VAL A 290 2.08 9.94 -22.93
CA VAL A 290 2.41 11.35 -22.79
C VAL A 290 2.83 11.64 -21.34
N PRO A 291 3.63 12.68 -21.08
CA PRO A 291 3.96 13.09 -19.72
C PRO A 291 2.71 13.31 -18.88
N SER A 292 2.76 12.91 -17.60
CA SER A 292 1.67 13.15 -16.67
C SER A 292 1.53 14.64 -16.38
N ILE A 293 0.30 15.13 -16.31
CA ILE A 293 0.03 16.51 -15.88
C ILE A 293 0.02 16.54 -14.36
N VAL A 294 0.81 17.45 -13.78
CA VAL A 294 0.87 17.67 -12.33
C VAL A 294 0.37 19.07 -12.05
N LEU A 295 -0.59 19.18 -11.13
CA LEU A 295 -1.02 20.46 -10.58
C LEU A 295 -0.08 20.82 -9.43
N ASP A 296 0.57 21.97 -9.51
CA ASP A 296 1.26 22.58 -8.38
C ASP A 296 0.28 23.50 -7.63
N PRO A 297 -0.21 23.12 -6.44
CA PRO A 297 -1.14 23.94 -5.67
C PRO A 297 -0.43 25.07 -4.90
N PHE A 298 0.90 25.06 -4.80
CA PHE A 298 1.63 26.04 -4.01
C PHE A 298 1.76 27.37 -4.74
N ALA A 299 1.62 27.38 -6.08
CA ALA A 299 1.82 28.54 -6.93
C ALA A 299 3.09 29.32 -6.55
N GLY A 300 4.10 28.59 -6.05
CA GLY A 300 5.28 29.12 -5.40
C GLY A 300 6.54 28.91 -6.21
N ALA A 301 7.64 29.54 -5.78
CA ALA A 301 8.93 29.36 -6.42
C ALA A 301 9.72 28.25 -5.73
N CYS A 302 10.46 27.47 -6.51
CA CYS A 302 11.47 26.57 -5.95
C CYS A 302 12.74 27.36 -5.61
N THR A 303 13.44 26.95 -4.54
CA THR A 303 14.72 27.52 -4.08
C THR A 303 15.90 27.08 -4.92
#